data_AF-A0AB34P190-F1
#
_entry.id   AF-A0AB34P190-F1
#
_cell.length_a   1.000
_cell.length_b   1.000
_cell.length_c   1.000
_cell.angle_alpha   90.00
_cell.angle_beta   90.00
_cell.angle_gamma   90.00
#
_symmetry.space_group_name_H-M   'P 1'
#
loop_
_entity.id
_entity.type
_entity.pdbx_description
1 polymer ?
#
loop_
_entity_poly.entity_id
_entity_poly.type
_entity_poly.pdbx_seq_one_letter_code
_entity_poly.pdbx_strand_id
1 'polypeptide(L)' 'MSSNNGCIKFHLNIEDPNIVFPDYFKKYINGKYHNVYQAELIQPSCPFWRP' A
#
# COMPACT_ATOMS: atom_id res chain seq x y z
N MET A 1 9.74 -20.87 -12.89
CA MET A 1 9.61 -19.41 -13.08
C MET A 1 10.08 -18.75 -11.80
N SER A 2 11.24 -18.08 -11.83
CA SER A 2 11.76 -17.33 -10.70
C SER A 2 10.92 -16.06 -10.52
N SER A 3 10.17 -16.00 -9.42
CA SER A 3 9.49 -14.78 -8.98
C SER A 3 10.54 -13.69 -8.75
N ASN A 4 10.59 -12.70 -9.65
CA ASN A 4 11.48 -11.55 -9.52
C ASN A 4 10.87 -10.51 -8.56
N ASN A 5 10.38 -10.94 -7.39
CA ASN A 5 9.83 -10.05 -6.35
C ASN A 5 10.95 -9.43 -5.49
N GLY A 6 12.08 -9.10 -6.13
CA GLY A 6 13.28 -8.63 -5.46
C GLY A 6 13.26 -7.17 -5.03
N CYS A 7 12.33 -6.35 -5.51
CA CYS A 7 12.37 -4.90 -5.25
C CYS A 7 11.03 -4.20 -5.52
N ILE A 8 9.95 -4.57 -4.81
CA ILE A 8 8.91 -3.57 -4.59
C ILE A 8 9.32 -2.73 -3.37
N LYS A 9 10.30 -1.85 -3.57
CA LYS A 9 10.65 -0.80 -2.60
C LYS A 9 9.72 0.38 -2.87
N PHE A 10 8.57 0.40 -2.22
CA PHE A 10 7.76 1.62 -2.19
C PHE A 10 8.43 2.60 -1.24
N HIS A 11 8.94 3.73 -1.76
CA HIS A 11 8.95 4.92 -0.93
C HIS A 11 7.50 5.34 -0.80
N LEU A 12 6.90 5.08 0.36
CA LEU A 12 5.54 5.51 0.65
C LEU A 12 5.54 7.05 0.73
N ASN A 13 5.29 7.70 -0.40
CA ASN A 13 4.92 9.10 -0.39
C ASN A 13 3.43 9.17 -0.03
N ILE A 14 3.13 9.47 1.24
CA ILE A 14 1.74 9.59 1.71
C ILE A 14 0.98 10.75 1.04
N GLU A 15 1.68 11.63 0.33
CA GLU A 15 1.10 12.72 -0.46
C GLU A 15 0.84 12.32 -1.92
N ASP A 16 1.14 11.08 -2.32
CA ASP A 16 0.83 10.60 -3.67
C ASP A 16 -0.70 10.64 -3.89
N PRO A 17 -1.22 11.36 -4.90
CA PRO A 17 -2.65 11.46 -5.14
C PRO A 17 -3.31 10.12 -5.51
N ASN A 18 -2.50 9.11 -5.86
CA ASN A 18 -2.97 7.76 -6.15
C ASN A 18 -3.09 6.88 -4.89
N ILE A 19 -2.64 7.36 -3.72
CA ILE A 19 -2.84 6.67 -2.45
C ILE A 19 -4.13 7.17 -1.82
N VAL A 20 -5.07 6.26 -1.58
CA VAL A 20 -6.32 6.52 -0.88
C VAL A 20 -6.37 5.74 0.43
N PHE A 21 -7.06 6.29 1.43
CA PHE A 21 -7.25 5.66 2.73
C PHE A 21 -8.74 5.42 2.99
N PRO A 22 -9.31 4.34 2.43
CA PRO A 22 -10.76 4.15 2.43
C PRO A 22 -11.32 3.73 3.78
N ASP A 23 -10.49 3.15 4.64
CA ASP A 23 -10.93 2.64 5.94
C ASP A 23 -9.84 2.77 7.01
N TYR A 24 -10.25 2.70 8.27
CA TYR A 24 -9.36 2.61 9.42
C TYR A 24 -9.99 1.80 10.56
N PHE A 25 -9.15 1.18 11.37
CA PHE A 25 -9.59 0.47 12.56
C PHE A 25 -8.66 0.74 13.74
N LYS A 26 -9.18 0.57 14.96
CA LYS A 26 -8.38 0.66 16.18
C LYS A 26 -7.72 -0.69 16.47
N LYS A 27 -6.41 -0.68 16.70
CA LYS A 27 -5.64 -1.86 17.11
C LYS A 27 -4.87 -1.57 18.37
N TYR A 28 -4.88 -2.53 19.31
CA TYR A 28 -4.03 -2.46 20.50
C TYR A 28 -2.65 -3.04 20.17
N ILE A 29 -1.61 -2.20 20.25
CA ILE A 29 -0.22 -2.56 19.92
C ILE A 29 0.67 -2.00 21.03
N ASN A 30 1.58 -2.81 21.56
CA ASN A 30 2.55 -2.41 22.59
C ASN A 30 1.95 -1.63 23.78
N GLY A 31 0.79 -2.05 24.27
CA GLY A 31 0.17 -1.44 25.44
C GLY A 31 -0.72 -0.22 25.17
N LYS A 32 -0.88 0.20 23.90
CA LYS A 32 -1.65 1.39 23.54
C LYS A 32 -2.58 1.12 22.34
N TYR A 33 -3.70 1.84 22.27
CA TYR A 33 -4.55 1.84 21.08
C TYR A 33 -4.00 2.77 20.00
N HIS A 34 -3.93 2.26 18.77
CA HIS A 34 -3.51 2.98 17.58
C HIS A 34 -4.62 2.96 16.54
N ASN A 35 -4.81 4.07 15.82
CA ASN A 35 -5.57 4.06 14.58
C ASN A 35 -4.68 3.49 13.48
N VAL A 36 -5.12 2.41 12.85
CA VAL A 36 -4.45 1.79 11.72
C VAL A 36 -5.28 2.10 10.48
N TYR A 37 -4.66 2.77 9.52
CA TYR A 37 -5.30 3.15 8.27
C TYR A 37 -4.98 2.11 7.20
N GLN A 38 -6.01 1.64 6.49
CA GLN A 38 -5.81 0.88 5.27
C GLN A 38 -5.40 1.87 4.17
N ALA A 39 -4.29 1.60 3.48
CA ALA A 39 -3.83 2.39 2.35
C ALA A 39 -3.99 1.56 1.08
N GLU A 40 -4.62 2.13 0.07
CA GLU A 40 -4.75 1.54 -1.26
C GLU A 40 -4.03 2.42 -2.27
N LEU A 41 -3.13 1.83 -3.05
CA LEU A 41 -2.45 2.50 -4.15
C LEU A 41 -3.17 2.17 -5.45
N ILE A 42 -3.87 3.14 -6.02
CA ILE A 42 -4.59 3.02 -7.28
C ILE A 42 -3.60 3.28 -8.42
N GLN A 43 -2.99 2.23 -8.95
CA GLN A 43 -2.18 2.36 -10.17
C GLN A 43 -3.05 2.13 -11.40
N PRO A 44 -3.02 3.03 -12.42
CA PRO A 44 -3.60 2.68 -13.72
C PRO A 44 -2.94 1.40 -14.22
N SER A 45 -3.69 0.58 -14.95
CA SER A 45 -3.21 -0.72 -15.45
C SER A 45 -1.81 -0.57 -16.05
N CYS A 46 -0.87 -1.35 -15.54
CA CYS A 46 0.51 -1.27 -15.99
C CYS A 46 0.55 -1.59 -17.49
N PRO A 47 0.97 -0.64 -18.36
CA PRO A 47 0.91 -0.82 -19.81
C PRO A 47 1.86 -1.91 -20.33
N PHE A 48 2.70 -2.48 -19.45
CA PHE A 48 3.60 -3.58 -19.77
C PHE A 48 2.98 -4.98 -19.68
N TRP A 49 1.71 -5.10 -19.28
CA TRP A 49 0.98 -6.36 -19.40
C TRP A 49 0.32 -6.44 -20.79
N ARG A 50 1.07 -6.96 -21.77
CA ARG A 50 0.46 -7.59 -22.94
C ARG A 50 0.33 -9.09 -22.66
N PRO A 51 -0.86 -9.70 -22.85
CA PRO A 51 -1.01 -11.15 -22.82
C PRO A 51 -0.21 -11.83 -23.94
#